data_AF-A0A238JWS0-F1
#
_entry.id   AF-A0A238JWS0-F1
#
_cell.length_a   1.000
_cell.length_b   1.000
_cell.length_c   1.000
_cell.angle_alpha   90.00
_cell.angle_beta   90.00
_cell.angle_gamma   90.00
#
_symmetry.space_group_name_H-M   'P 1'
#
loop_
_entity.id
_entity.type
_entity.pdbx_description
1 polymer ?
#
loop_
_entity_poly.entity_id
_entity_poly.type
_entity_poly.pdbx_seq_one_letter_code
_entity_poly.pdbx_strand_id
1 'polypeptide(L)'
;MRRVYLDHNATTPLRPEARDAMIAAMEVCGNPSSVHAEGRAAKAVIEKARAQVAAAFGADGADIVFTSGSTEGAALALEGRGLHGAGIEHDAVRAWTVEDLPVSSQGAVTVADPARSTLQLANSETGVIQALPKGLAVTDATQAFGKLPIAFNWLDVQMALVSAHKLGGPKGVGAVVTKRGTDLEARIKGGGQEMGRRSGTENVIGIAGFGAAAEAAARDLANGIWETVAELRNILEKALEAGSKSTIFVGKDQDRLPNTLCFATPGWKGETQVMQMDLSGFAISAGSACSSGKVRASAVLTAMGYDEATAASAVRVSLGPETSEEDVLRFAETWLEKEKKHRARAA
;
A
#
# COMPACT_ATOMS: atom_id res chain seq x y z
N MET A 1 -24.21 16.74 4.09
CA MET A 1 -23.83 15.64 3.17
C MET A 1 -22.91 14.69 3.89
N ARG A 2 -23.02 13.37 3.63
CA ARG A 2 -22.15 12.34 4.21
C ARG A 2 -20.73 12.46 3.64
N ARG A 3 -19.71 12.47 4.49
CA ARG A 3 -18.29 12.45 4.08
C ARG A 3 -17.94 11.10 3.44
N VAL A 4 -17.14 11.11 2.38
CA VAL A 4 -16.65 9.91 1.68
C VAL A 4 -15.14 9.86 1.80
N TYR A 5 -14.64 8.69 2.20
CA TYR A 5 -13.21 8.45 2.31
C TYR A 5 -12.70 7.74 1.05
N LEU A 6 -11.88 8.43 0.25
CA LEU A 6 -11.32 7.93 -1.01
C LEU A 6 -9.78 8.01 -1.00
N ASP A 7 -9.17 7.76 0.17
CA ASP A 7 -7.72 7.76 0.37
C ASP A 7 -7.22 6.41 0.96
N HIS A 8 -7.84 5.31 0.55
CA HIS A 8 -7.52 3.96 1.01
C HIS A 8 -6.07 3.52 0.73
N ASN A 9 -5.40 4.09 -0.27
CA ASN A 9 -3.99 3.81 -0.53
C ASN A 9 -3.06 4.50 0.48
N ALA A 10 -3.50 5.56 1.19
CA ALA A 10 -2.76 6.12 2.31
C ALA A 10 -2.95 5.28 3.58
N THR A 11 -4.20 4.98 3.95
CA THR A 11 -4.55 4.05 5.02
C THR A 11 -6.01 3.62 4.85
N THR A 12 -6.39 2.47 5.39
CA THR A 12 -7.80 2.03 5.42
C THR A 12 -8.36 2.13 6.84
N PRO A 13 -9.68 2.39 7.02
CA PRO A 13 -10.34 2.28 8.32
C PRO A 13 -10.12 0.92 8.99
N LEU A 14 -10.08 0.90 10.32
CA LEU A 14 -9.92 -0.35 11.07
C LEU A 14 -11.17 -1.22 10.88
N ARG A 15 -10.99 -2.45 10.40
CA ARG A 15 -12.06 -3.42 10.23
C ARG A 15 -12.61 -3.90 11.57
N PRO A 16 -13.91 -4.25 11.65
CA PRO A 16 -14.49 -4.87 12.83
C PRO A 16 -13.71 -6.10 13.31
N GLU A 17 -13.31 -7.00 12.41
CA GLU A 17 -12.59 -8.23 12.78
C GLU A 17 -11.23 -7.94 13.39
N ALA A 18 -10.51 -6.95 12.85
CA ALA A 18 -9.23 -6.50 13.38
C ALA A 18 -9.40 -5.88 14.77
N ARG A 19 -10.41 -5.01 14.94
CA ARG A 19 -10.74 -4.40 16.23
C ARG A 19 -11.08 -5.45 17.28
N ASP A 20 -11.94 -6.39 16.95
CA ASP A 20 -12.42 -7.40 17.89
C ASP A 20 -11.29 -8.36 18.29
N ALA A 21 -10.40 -8.72 17.34
CA ALA A 21 -9.18 -9.48 17.64
C ALA A 21 -8.21 -8.70 18.54
N MET A 22 -8.06 -7.39 18.33
CA MET A 22 -7.23 -6.54 19.19
C MET A 22 -7.80 -6.45 20.61
N ILE A 23 -9.12 -6.27 20.76
CA ILE A 23 -9.80 -6.25 22.07
C ILE A 23 -9.58 -7.58 22.79
N ALA A 24 -9.80 -8.71 22.11
CA ALA A 24 -9.56 -10.03 22.70
C ALA A 24 -8.09 -10.23 23.12
N ALA A 25 -7.13 -9.70 22.34
CA ALA A 25 -5.72 -9.77 22.68
C ALA A 25 -5.32 -8.89 23.87
N MET A 26 -6.07 -7.83 24.20
CA MET A 26 -5.82 -7.00 25.40
C MET A 26 -6.06 -7.77 26.70
N GLU A 27 -6.92 -8.79 26.68
CA GLU A 27 -7.15 -9.67 27.83
C GLU A 27 -6.00 -10.66 28.07
N VAL A 28 -5.05 -10.77 27.14
CA VAL A 28 -3.89 -11.67 27.23
C VAL A 28 -2.68 -10.91 27.78
N CYS A 29 -2.44 -11.01 29.10
CA CYS A 29 -1.43 -10.20 29.80
C CYS A 29 0.03 -10.71 29.70
N GLY A 30 0.25 -11.93 29.21
CA GLY A 30 1.56 -12.58 29.24
C GLY A 30 2.57 -11.97 28.27
N ASN A 31 3.85 -12.02 28.64
CA ASN A 31 4.94 -11.79 27.70
C ASN A 31 5.18 -13.08 26.87
N PRO A 32 5.14 -13.05 25.53
CA PRO A 32 5.33 -14.23 24.68
C PRO A 32 6.66 -14.98 24.88
N SER A 33 7.67 -14.29 25.40
CA SER A 33 8.98 -14.87 25.73
C SER A 33 8.96 -15.70 27.02
N SER A 34 7.90 -15.59 27.84
CA SER A 34 7.78 -16.32 29.09
C SER A 34 7.30 -17.76 28.89
N VAL A 35 7.86 -18.69 29.67
CA VAL A 35 7.51 -20.13 29.59
C VAL A 35 6.24 -20.52 30.36
N HIS A 36 5.70 -19.65 31.22
CA HIS A 36 4.49 -19.89 32.00
C HIS A 36 3.21 -19.81 31.14
N ALA A 37 2.06 -20.15 31.71
CA ALA A 37 0.80 -20.32 30.97
C ALA A 37 0.38 -19.08 30.18
N GLU A 38 0.47 -17.90 30.80
CA GLU A 38 0.12 -16.61 30.21
C GLU A 38 1.07 -16.25 29.06
N GLY A 39 2.36 -16.53 29.20
CA GLY A 39 3.34 -16.31 28.13
C GLY A 39 3.09 -17.23 26.92
N ARG A 40 2.77 -18.50 27.18
CA ARG A 40 2.36 -19.44 26.13
C ARG A 40 1.06 -19.02 25.44
N ALA A 41 0.10 -18.46 26.18
CA ALA A 41 -1.13 -17.93 25.62
C ALA A 41 -0.86 -16.73 24.69
N ALA A 42 -0.01 -15.78 25.11
CA ALA A 42 0.40 -14.64 24.27
C ALA A 42 1.15 -15.10 23.01
N LYS A 43 2.05 -16.08 23.14
CA LYS A 43 2.73 -16.69 22.00
C LYS A 43 1.75 -17.36 21.02
N ALA A 44 0.72 -18.04 21.52
CA ALA A 44 -0.30 -18.65 20.67
C ALA A 44 -1.09 -17.62 19.84
N VAL A 45 -1.32 -16.41 20.38
CA VAL A 45 -1.93 -15.30 19.62
C VAL A 45 -1.05 -14.89 18.44
N ILE A 46 0.26 -14.74 18.69
CA ILE A 46 1.23 -14.38 17.63
C ILE A 46 1.28 -15.45 16.55
N GLU A 47 1.39 -16.72 16.93
CA GLU A 47 1.48 -17.82 15.96
C GLU A 47 0.19 -18.00 15.16
N LYS A 48 -0.98 -17.76 15.77
CA LYS A 48 -2.25 -17.70 15.05
C LYS A 48 -2.24 -16.59 14.00
N ALA A 49 -1.84 -15.38 14.37
CA ALA A 49 -1.76 -14.26 13.45
C ALA A 49 -0.74 -14.49 12.33
N ARG A 50 0.41 -15.10 12.65
CA ARG A 50 1.42 -15.50 11.68
C ARG A 50 0.84 -16.47 10.65
N ALA A 51 0.09 -17.47 11.08
CA ALA A 51 -0.60 -18.41 10.19
C ALA A 51 -1.68 -17.72 9.34
N GLN A 52 -2.45 -16.79 9.90
CA GLN A 52 -3.44 -16.02 9.15
C GLN A 52 -2.80 -15.16 8.04
N VAL A 53 -1.70 -14.46 8.34
CA VAL A 53 -0.96 -13.68 7.33
C VAL A 53 -0.36 -14.61 6.27
N ALA A 54 0.23 -15.74 6.66
CA ALA A 54 0.80 -16.71 5.72
C ALA A 54 -0.26 -17.25 4.76
N ALA A 55 -1.40 -17.70 5.28
CA ALA A 55 -2.50 -18.23 4.47
C ALA A 55 -3.09 -17.16 3.55
N ALA A 56 -3.38 -15.97 4.08
CA ALA A 56 -3.96 -14.87 3.31
C ALA A 56 -3.05 -14.40 2.16
N PHE A 57 -1.72 -14.44 2.35
CA PHE A 57 -0.75 -14.02 1.34
C PHE A 57 -0.25 -15.19 0.46
N GLY A 58 -0.72 -16.42 0.69
CA GLY A 58 -0.22 -17.61 -0.01
C GLY A 58 1.28 -17.82 0.16
N ALA A 59 1.76 -17.65 1.39
CA ALA A 59 3.17 -17.75 1.80
C ALA A 59 3.43 -19.02 2.63
N ASP A 60 2.75 -20.12 2.31
CA ASP A 60 2.95 -21.40 2.99
C ASP A 60 4.42 -21.81 2.97
N GLY A 61 4.95 -22.11 4.16
CA GLY A 61 6.34 -22.50 4.36
C GLY A 61 7.33 -21.34 4.45
N ALA A 62 6.93 -20.10 4.17
CA ALA A 62 7.76 -18.91 4.35
C ALA A 62 7.94 -18.54 5.82
N ASP A 63 9.00 -17.81 6.13
CA ASP A 63 9.16 -17.17 7.44
C ASP A 63 8.55 -15.77 7.38
N ILE A 64 7.71 -15.44 8.36
CA ILE A 64 7.13 -14.10 8.53
C ILE A 64 7.80 -13.46 9.72
N VAL A 65 8.34 -12.25 9.56
CA VAL A 65 8.95 -11.46 10.62
C VAL A 65 8.11 -10.21 10.84
N PHE A 66 7.48 -10.08 12.01
CA PHE A 66 6.67 -8.90 12.33
C PHE A 66 7.56 -7.68 12.62
N THR A 67 7.14 -6.53 12.11
CA THR A 67 7.80 -5.23 12.23
C THR A 67 6.77 -4.16 12.63
N SER A 68 7.19 -2.92 12.90
CA SER A 68 6.25 -1.80 13.15
C SER A 68 5.54 -1.29 11.89
N GLY A 69 5.89 -1.79 10.70
CA GLY A 69 5.31 -1.39 9.42
C GLY A 69 6.26 -1.64 8.26
N SER A 70 5.82 -1.41 7.03
CA SER A 70 6.66 -1.61 5.84
C SER A 70 7.90 -0.72 5.82
N THR A 71 7.91 0.43 6.49
CA THR A 71 9.12 1.26 6.60
C THR A 71 10.23 0.58 7.40
N GLU A 72 9.91 -0.01 8.57
CA GLU A 72 10.87 -0.82 9.32
C GLU A 72 11.22 -2.09 8.53
N GLY A 73 10.23 -2.69 7.86
CA GLY A 73 10.44 -3.85 6.99
C GLY A 73 11.42 -3.57 5.84
N ALA A 74 11.34 -2.38 5.22
CA ALA A 74 12.24 -1.95 4.16
C ALA A 74 13.68 -1.83 4.68
N ALA A 75 13.89 -1.19 5.84
CA ALA A 75 15.21 -1.14 6.47
C ALA A 75 15.76 -2.54 6.77
N LEU A 76 14.94 -3.41 7.34
CA LEU A 76 15.32 -4.80 7.63
C LEU A 76 15.68 -5.60 6.36
N ALA A 77 14.91 -5.42 5.29
CA ALA A 77 15.09 -6.18 4.06
C ALA A 77 16.18 -5.64 3.14
N LEU A 78 16.47 -4.33 3.15
CA LEU A 78 17.27 -3.66 2.13
C LEU A 78 18.62 -3.12 2.62
N GLU A 79 18.70 -2.67 3.88
CA GLU A 79 19.90 -2.01 4.39
C GLU A 79 21.14 -2.90 4.22
N GLY A 80 22.25 -2.32 3.76
CA GLY A 80 23.53 -3.01 3.57
C GLY A 80 23.58 -4.04 2.44
N ARG A 81 22.49 -4.23 1.67
CA ARG A 81 22.45 -5.19 0.55
C ARG A 81 22.85 -4.60 -0.80
N GLY A 82 22.86 -3.27 -0.94
CA GLY A 82 23.22 -2.58 -2.18
C GLY A 82 22.29 -2.93 -3.36
N LEU A 83 21.00 -3.09 -3.08
CA LEU A 83 20.00 -3.43 -4.11
C LEU A 83 19.63 -2.21 -4.96
N HIS A 84 19.28 -2.47 -6.22
CA HIS A 84 18.83 -1.48 -7.19
C HIS A 84 17.31 -1.30 -7.12
N GLY A 85 16.83 -0.07 -7.23
CA GLY A 85 15.41 0.27 -7.20
C GLY A 85 15.05 1.34 -8.23
N ALA A 86 13.75 1.56 -8.44
CA ALA A 86 13.25 2.57 -9.38
C ALA A 86 12.85 3.88 -8.69
N GLY A 87 12.83 4.99 -9.43
CA GLY A 87 12.35 6.29 -8.91
C GLY A 87 10.85 6.33 -8.55
N ILE A 88 10.11 5.27 -8.87
CA ILE A 88 8.71 5.11 -8.49
C ILE A 88 8.52 4.42 -7.12
N GLU A 89 9.57 3.82 -6.55
CA GLU A 89 9.50 3.12 -5.26
C GLU A 89 9.03 4.05 -4.12
N HIS A 90 8.47 3.48 -3.06
CA HIS A 90 8.14 4.26 -1.87
C HIS A 90 9.42 4.86 -1.25
N ASP A 91 9.35 6.05 -0.65
CA ASP A 91 10.51 6.71 -0.02
C ASP A 91 11.24 5.83 1.00
N ALA A 92 10.49 4.98 1.71
CA ALA A 92 11.05 4.00 2.64
C ALA A 92 11.92 2.92 1.98
N VAL A 93 11.70 2.61 0.71
CA VAL A 93 12.51 1.67 -0.08
C VAL A 93 13.68 2.43 -0.71
N ARG A 94 13.40 3.59 -1.32
CA ARG A 94 14.41 4.46 -1.97
C ARG A 94 15.54 4.86 -1.03
N ALA A 95 15.25 5.02 0.26
CA ALA A 95 16.24 5.33 1.29
C ALA A 95 17.36 4.29 1.43
N TRP A 96 17.18 3.07 0.92
CA TRP A 96 18.10 1.95 1.09
C TRP A 96 18.62 1.35 -0.23
N THR A 97 18.27 1.94 -1.37
CA THR A 97 18.54 1.37 -2.69
C THR A 97 19.33 2.34 -3.57
N VAL A 98 19.99 1.78 -4.59
CA VAL A 98 20.52 2.57 -5.69
C VAL A 98 19.37 2.84 -6.66
N GLU A 99 18.97 4.10 -6.77
CA GLU A 99 17.85 4.52 -7.64
C GLU A 99 18.30 4.67 -9.09
N ASP A 100 18.42 3.55 -9.81
CA ASP A 100 18.91 3.50 -11.18
C ASP A 100 18.12 2.58 -12.13
N LEU A 101 17.05 1.92 -11.66
CA LEU A 101 16.21 1.10 -12.54
C LEU A 101 15.37 2.00 -13.48
N PRO A 102 15.42 1.76 -14.80
CA PRO A 102 14.68 2.57 -15.77
C PRO A 102 13.16 2.43 -15.62
N VAL A 103 12.46 3.56 -15.68
CA VAL A 103 10.99 3.65 -15.65
C VAL A 103 10.52 4.16 -17.02
N SER A 104 9.56 3.47 -17.63
CA SER A 104 8.93 3.93 -18.87
C SER A 104 7.89 5.03 -18.60
N SER A 105 7.45 5.72 -19.65
CA SER A 105 6.36 6.70 -19.54
C SER A 105 5.01 6.09 -19.15
N GLN A 106 4.88 4.77 -19.26
CA GLN A 106 3.71 4.02 -18.81
C GLN A 106 3.85 3.55 -17.35
N GLY A 107 4.99 3.80 -16.70
CA GLY A 107 5.26 3.43 -15.32
C GLY A 107 5.77 2.00 -15.14
N ALA A 108 6.09 1.30 -16.23
CA ALA A 108 6.70 -0.02 -16.17
C ALA A 108 8.21 0.09 -15.90
N VAL A 109 8.73 -0.73 -14.99
CA VAL A 109 10.15 -0.76 -14.63
C VAL A 109 10.87 -1.89 -15.35
N THR A 110 12.06 -1.59 -15.90
CA THR A 110 12.94 -2.63 -16.45
C THR A 110 13.92 -3.12 -15.39
N VAL A 111 13.90 -4.42 -15.10
CA VAL A 111 14.80 -5.06 -14.14
C VAL A 111 15.75 -5.98 -14.89
N ALA A 112 17.03 -5.59 -14.99
CA ALA A 112 18.04 -6.39 -15.68
C ALA A 112 18.59 -7.54 -14.81
N ASP A 113 18.72 -7.31 -13.50
CA ASP A 113 19.27 -8.28 -12.54
C ASP A 113 18.33 -8.44 -11.33
N PRO A 114 17.38 -9.38 -11.38
CA PRO A 114 16.39 -9.56 -10.32
C PRO A 114 17.00 -9.82 -8.94
N ALA A 115 18.05 -10.63 -8.85
CA ALA A 115 18.67 -11.03 -7.58
C ALA A 115 19.37 -9.86 -6.87
N ARG A 116 19.62 -8.75 -7.57
CA ARG A 116 20.16 -7.51 -7.01
C ARG A 116 19.17 -6.34 -7.06
N SER A 117 17.88 -6.61 -7.29
CA SER A 117 16.89 -5.55 -7.46
C SER A 117 15.73 -5.65 -6.46
N THR A 118 15.15 -4.50 -6.15
CA THR A 118 13.85 -4.36 -5.52
C THR A 118 12.88 -3.69 -6.48
N LEU A 119 11.62 -4.14 -6.43
CA LEU A 119 10.55 -3.55 -7.22
C LEU A 119 9.22 -3.70 -6.48
N GLN A 120 8.52 -2.60 -6.24
CA GLN A 120 7.15 -2.64 -5.72
C GLN A 120 6.24 -3.41 -6.67
N LEU A 121 5.31 -4.20 -6.13
CA LEU A 121 4.37 -4.96 -6.94
C LEU A 121 3.27 -4.08 -7.54
N ALA A 122 2.85 -3.04 -6.81
CA ALA A 122 1.87 -2.08 -7.30
C ALA A 122 2.15 -0.69 -6.75
N ASN A 123 2.09 0.31 -7.62
CA ASN A 123 2.40 1.68 -7.24
C ASN A 123 1.27 2.32 -6.42
N SER A 124 1.63 2.92 -5.29
CA SER A 124 0.63 3.51 -4.39
C SER A 124 -0.03 4.78 -4.93
N GLU A 125 0.62 5.50 -5.85
CA GLU A 125 0.12 6.73 -6.46
C GLU A 125 -0.74 6.43 -7.69
N THR A 126 -0.17 5.75 -8.68
CA THR A 126 -0.79 5.50 -9.99
C THR A 126 -1.65 4.25 -10.03
N GLY A 127 -1.41 3.31 -9.11
CA GLY A 127 -2.00 1.99 -9.13
C GLY A 127 -1.34 1.02 -10.10
N VAL A 128 -0.39 1.44 -10.95
CA VAL A 128 0.24 0.58 -11.96
C VAL A 128 0.87 -0.64 -11.31
N ILE A 129 0.50 -1.82 -11.80
CA ILE A 129 0.98 -3.12 -11.35
C ILE A 129 2.23 -3.48 -12.15
N GLN A 130 3.29 -3.90 -11.48
CA GLN A 130 4.54 -4.29 -12.11
C GLN A 130 4.54 -5.77 -12.44
N ALA A 131 5.12 -6.13 -13.60
CA ALA A 131 5.48 -7.50 -13.91
C ALA A 131 6.78 -7.85 -13.17
N LEU A 132 6.69 -8.56 -12.05
CA LEU A 132 7.87 -8.93 -11.28
C LEU A 132 8.67 -10.02 -12.00
N PRO A 133 9.99 -9.83 -12.20
CA PRO A 133 10.85 -10.89 -12.73
C PRO A 133 11.08 -11.98 -11.67
N LYS A 134 11.27 -13.21 -12.13
CA LYS A 134 11.60 -14.35 -11.26
C LYS A 134 12.94 -14.13 -10.55
N GLY A 135 13.01 -14.50 -9.28
CA GLY A 135 14.22 -14.38 -8.46
C GLY A 135 14.49 -12.97 -7.93
N LEU A 136 13.52 -12.05 -7.99
CA LEU A 136 13.65 -10.70 -7.44
C LEU A 136 14.02 -10.75 -5.95
N ALA A 137 14.97 -9.92 -5.51
CA ALA A 137 15.43 -9.94 -4.13
C ALA A 137 14.35 -9.46 -3.14
N VAL A 138 13.72 -8.33 -3.41
CA VAL A 138 12.68 -7.75 -2.55
C VAL A 138 11.56 -7.19 -3.39
N THR A 139 10.31 -7.40 -2.97
CA THR A 139 9.18 -6.64 -3.49
C THR A 139 8.46 -5.91 -2.37
N ASP A 140 8.08 -4.66 -2.62
CA ASP A 140 7.08 -4.00 -1.78
C ASP A 140 5.67 -4.43 -2.25
N ALA A 141 5.05 -5.35 -1.51
CA ALA A 141 3.71 -5.85 -1.77
C ALA A 141 2.63 -5.09 -0.98
N THR A 142 2.99 -3.99 -0.30
CA THR A 142 2.12 -3.25 0.62
C THR A 142 0.80 -2.80 0.00
N GLN A 143 0.80 -2.44 -1.29
CA GLN A 143 -0.42 -2.02 -1.98
C GLN A 143 -1.18 -3.16 -2.67
N ALA A 144 -0.53 -4.30 -2.89
CA ALA A 144 -1.07 -5.42 -3.65
C ALA A 144 -1.69 -6.49 -2.76
N PHE A 145 -1.07 -6.76 -1.60
CA PHE A 145 -1.56 -7.74 -0.64
C PHE A 145 -3.00 -7.40 -0.25
N GLY A 146 -3.89 -8.40 -0.33
CA GLY A 146 -5.30 -8.29 0.01
C GLY A 146 -6.16 -7.49 -0.98
N LYS A 147 -5.59 -7.03 -2.11
CA LYS A 147 -6.32 -6.37 -3.21
C LYS A 147 -6.23 -7.10 -4.54
N LEU A 148 -5.16 -7.87 -4.74
CA LEU A 148 -4.90 -8.64 -5.96
C LEU A 148 -4.91 -10.15 -5.68
N PRO A 149 -5.36 -10.99 -6.61
CA PRO A 149 -5.30 -12.46 -6.53
C PRO A 149 -3.88 -12.97 -6.77
N ILE A 150 -3.01 -12.72 -5.79
CA ILE A 150 -1.59 -13.09 -5.81
C ILE A 150 -1.27 -13.99 -4.61
N ALA A 151 -0.21 -14.78 -4.75
CA ALA A 151 0.40 -15.52 -3.64
C ALA A 151 1.91 -15.29 -3.64
N PHE A 152 2.52 -15.11 -2.47
CA PHE A 152 3.98 -14.98 -2.30
C PHE A 152 4.73 -16.09 -3.05
N ASN A 153 4.25 -17.33 -2.92
CA ASN A 153 4.85 -18.49 -3.57
C ASN A 153 4.75 -18.47 -5.11
N TRP A 154 3.83 -17.69 -5.69
CA TRP A 154 3.73 -17.49 -7.15
C TRP A 154 4.61 -16.34 -7.66
N LEU A 155 4.90 -15.35 -6.82
CA LEU A 155 5.69 -14.18 -7.19
C LEU A 155 7.18 -14.50 -7.43
N ASP A 156 7.66 -15.63 -6.90
CA ASP A 156 9.06 -16.08 -6.99
C ASP A 156 10.10 -15.04 -6.55
N VAL A 157 9.77 -14.27 -5.51
CA VAL A 157 10.65 -13.28 -4.87
C VAL A 157 11.33 -13.87 -3.63
N GLN A 158 12.47 -13.32 -3.20
CA GLN A 158 13.12 -13.76 -1.94
C GLN A 158 12.42 -13.20 -0.70
N MET A 159 12.03 -11.93 -0.75
CA MET A 159 11.35 -11.24 0.35
C MET A 159 10.23 -10.34 -0.15
N ALA A 160 9.21 -10.13 0.68
CA ALA A 160 8.11 -9.22 0.41
C ALA A 160 7.76 -8.38 1.64
N LEU A 161 7.49 -7.09 1.43
CA LEU A 161 7.03 -6.16 2.47
C LEU A 161 5.50 -6.10 2.48
N VAL A 162 4.91 -6.18 3.67
CA VAL A 162 3.46 -6.06 3.87
C VAL A 162 3.12 -5.21 5.10
N SER A 163 1.98 -4.50 5.05
CA SER A 163 1.52 -3.65 6.16
C SER A 163 0.04 -3.81 6.47
N ALA A 164 -0.29 -3.91 7.76
CA ALA A 164 -1.65 -4.19 8.21
C ALA A 164 -2.64 -3.08 7.86
N HIS A 165 -2.26 -1.81 8.00
CA HIS A 165 -3.18 -0.68 7.82
C HIS A 165 -3.64 -0.45 6.38
N LYS A 166 -3.04 -1.13 5.39
CA LYS A 166 -3.51 -1.15 4.00
C LYS A 166 -4.64 -2.14 3.77
N LEU A 167 -4.82 -3.09 4.70
CA LEU A 167 -5.87 -4.11 4.71
C LEU A 167 -7.04 -3.76 5.63
N GLY A 168 -6.96 -2.62 6.32
CA GLY A 168 -7.87 -2.27 7.41
C GLY A 168 -7.50 -2.93 8.75
N GLY A 169 -6.23 -3.34 8.92
CA GLY A 169 -5.66 -3.64 10.24
C GLY A 169 -5.15 -2.38 10.97
N PRO A 170 -4.60 -2.53 12.18
CA PRO A 170 -4.05 -1.40 12.93
C PRO A 170 -2.81 -0.80 12.26
N LYS A 171 -2.58 0.50 12.49
CA LYS A 171 -1.29 1.14 12.21
C LYS A 171 -0.25 0.67 13.23
N GLY A 172 1.04 0.76 12.88
CA GLY A 172 2.12 0.38 13.79
C GLY A 172 2.44 -1.12 13.82
N VAL A 173 2.01 -1.87 12.80
CA VAL A 173 2.42 -3.25 12.57
C VAL A 173 2.49 -3.57 11.07
N GLY A 174 3.51 -4.32 10.69
CA GLY A 174 3.71 -4.88 9.35
C GLY A 174 4.51 -6.17 9.44
N ALA A 175 4.93 -6.70 8.30
CA ALA A 175 5.82 -7.85 8.27
C ALA A 175 6.74 -7.85 7.05
N VAL A 176 7.86 -8.54 7.20
CA VAL A 176 8.69 -9.01 6.09
C VAL A 176 8.43 -10.51 5.93
N VAL A 177 7.94 -10.91 4.77
CA VAL A 177 7.74 -12.32 4.41
C VAL A 177 8.97 -12.76 3.63
N THR A 178 9.59 -13.87 4.01
CA THR A 178 10.87 -14.32 3.43
C THR A 178 10.81 -15.80 3.08
N LYS A 179 11.44 -16.19 1.96
CA LYS A 179 11.64 -17.61 1.64
C LYS A 179 12.41 -18.27 2.80
N ARG A 180 11.96 -19.46 3.23
CA ARG A 180 12.59 -20.20 4.33
C ARG A 180 14.09 -20.38 4.06
N GLY A 181 14.90 -20.18 5.11
CA GLY A 181 16.36 -20.27 5.01
C GLY A 181 17.02 -19.02 4.44
N THR A 182 16.26 -17.96 4.15
CA THR A 182 16.85 -16.65 3.83
C THR A 182 17.46 -16.03 5.08
N ASP A 183 18.74 -15.68 5.00
CA ASP A 183 19.41 -14.92 6.05
C ASP A 183 18.95 -13.46 6.03
N LEU A 184 18.49 -13.02 7.20
CA LEU A 184 18.01 -11.66 7.44
C LEU A 184 18.68 -11.12 8.69
N GLU A 185 19.65 -10.22 8.50
CA GLU A 185 20.39 -9.62 9.60
C GLU A 185 19.50 -8.64 10.38
N ALA A 186 19.45 -8.79 11.71
CA ALA A 186 18.67 -7.91 12.56
C ALA A 186 19.21 -6.47 12.58
N ARG A 187 18.33 -5.50 12.30
CA ARG A 187 18.59 -4.07 12.49
C ARG A 187 18.27 -3.60 13.90
N ILE A 188 17.17 -4.09 14.47
CA ILE A 188 16.85 -3.92 15.89
C ILE A 188 17.44 -5.11 16.66
N LYS A 189 18.59 -4.88 17.30
CA LYS A 189 19.36 -5.89 18.06
C LYS A 189 18.90 -5.95 19.51
N GLY A 190 19.01 -7.13 20.14
CA GLY A 190 18.53 -7.34 21.51
C GLY A 190 18.18 -8.80 21.82
N GLY A 191 17.03 -9.02 22.47
CA GLY A 191 16.62 -10.28 23.09
C GLY A 191 16.25 -11.44 22.17
N GLY A 192 16.44 -11.31 20.86
CA GLY A 192 16.29 -12.43 19.92
C GLY A 192 14.85 -12.80 19.55
N GLN A 193 13.88 -11.91 19.78
CA GLN A 193 12.50 -12.08 19.29
C GLN A 193 12.46 -12.23 17.76
N GLU A 194 11.33 -12.72 17.25
CA GLU A 194 11.11 -12.98 15.81
C GLU A 194 12.28 -13.79 15.19
N MET A 195 12.62 -14.91 15.83
CA MET A 195 13.70 -15.83 15.41
C MET A 195 15.08 -15.15 15.31
N GLY A 196 15.35 -14.17 16.17
CA GLY A 196 16.59 -13.41 16.17
C GLY A 196 16.66 -12.28 15.14
N ARG A 197 15.62 -12.08 14.32
CA ARG A 197 15.64 -11.15 13.19
C ARG A 197 15.11 -9.75 13.55
N ARG A 198 14.31 -9.64 14.61
CA ARG A 198 13.74 -8.35 15.06
C ARG A 198 13.49 -8.38 16.57
N SER A 199 14.35 -7.73 17.34
CA SER A 199 14.26 -7.72 18.81
C SER A 199 13.20 -6.76 19.35
N GLY A 200 12.82 -6.99 20.61
CA GLY A 200 11.84 -6.21 21.36
C GLY A 200 10.56 -7.00 21.60
N THR A 201 9.95 -6.84 22.78
CA THR A 201 8.68 -7.49 23.13
C THR A 201 7.66 -7.30 22.03
N GLU A 202 7.04 -8.39 21.60
CA GLU A 202 6.16 -8.41 20.44
C GLU A 202 4.88 -7.61 20.72
N ASN A 203 4.42 -6.85 19.73
CA ASN A 203 3.15 -6.13 19.79
C ASN A 203 1.98 -7.11 19.59
N VAL A 204 1.69 -7.92 20.62
CA VAL A 204 0.67 -8.98 20.58
C VAL A 204 -0.68 -8.46 20.06
N ILE A 205 -1.11 -7.30 20.53
CA ILE A 205 -2.38 -6.67 20.15
C ILE A 205 -2.37 -6.30 18.65
N GLY A 206 -1.34 -5.58 18.20
CA GLY A 206 -1.21 -5.19 16.80
C GLY A 206 -1.11 -6.40 15.87
N ILE A 207 -0.32 -7.41 16.25
CA ILE A 207 -0.14 -8.65 15.51
C ILE A 207 -1.47 -9.40 15.38
N ALA A 208 -2.25 -9.53 16.45
CA ALA A 208 -3.58 -10.12 16.41
C ALA A 208 -4.52 -9.40 15.43
N GLY A 209 -4.52 -8.06 15.48
CA GLY A 209 -5.29 -7.24 14.55
C GLY A 209 -4.83 -7.38 13.10
N PHE A 210 -3.53 -7.55 12.85
CA PHE A 210 -3.00 -7.79 11.51
C PHE A 210 -3.46 -9.15 10.96
N GLY A 211 -3.32 -10.22 11.74
CA GLY A 211 -3.79 -11.56 11.33
C GLY A 211 -5.27 -11.57 10.96
N ALA A 212 -6.13 -10.98 11.80
CA ALA A 212 -7.56 -10.88 11.53
C ALA A 212 -7.89 -10.00 10.29
N ALA A 213 -7.18 -8.88 10.09
CA ALA A 213 -7.36 -8.05 8.91
C ALA A 213 -6.93 -8.77 7.61
N ALA A 214 -5.83 -9.53 7.67
CA ALA A 214 -5.35 -10.32 6.54
C ALA A 214 -6.35 -11.41 6.14
N GLU A 215 -6.90 -12.13 7.12
CA GLU A 215 -7.94 -13.13 6.88
C GLU A 215 -9.21 -12.51 6.28
N ALA A 216 -9.67 -11.36 6.81
CA ALA A 216 -10.82 -10.65 6.27
C ALA A 216 -10.57 -10.15 4.84
N ALA A 217 -9.40 -9.60 4.55
CA ALA A 217 -9.04 -9.16 3.20
C ALA A 217 -8.99 -10.33 2.20
N ALA A 218 -8.51 -11.50 2.61
CA ALA A 218 -8.54 -12.71 1.78
C ALA A 218 -9.97 -13.17 1.48
N ARG A 219 -10.89 -13.07 2.45
CA ARG A 219 -12.33 -13.35 2.22
C ARG A 219 -12.94 -12.38 1.22
N ASP A 220 -12.68 -11.08 1.35
CA ASP A 220 -13.19 -10.08 0.41
C ASP A 220 -12.73 -10.35 -1.03
N LEU A 221 -11.46 -10.70 -1.18
CA LEU A 221 -10.89 -11.06 -2.47
C LEU A 221 -11.55 -12.32 -3.05
N ALA A 222 -11.74 -13.37 -2.23
CA ALA A 222 -12.44 -14.58 -2.67
C ALA A 222 -13.92 -14.34 -3.02
N ASN A 223 -14.55 -13.33 -2.40
CA ASN A 223 -15.95 -12.98 -2.62
C ASN A 223 -16.18 -12.01 -3.78
N GLY A 224 -15.16 -11.63 -4.54
CA GLY A 224 -15.32 -10.76 -5.71
C GLY A 224 -15.45 -9.27 -5.38
N ILE A 225 -15.11 -8.85 -4.16
CA ILE A 225 -15.31 -7.46 -3.71
C ILE A 225 -14.42 -6.49 -4.50
N TRP A 226 -13.20 -6.89 -4.84
CA TRP A 226 -12.27 -6.01 -5.56
C TRP A 226 -12.61 -5.86 -7.04
N GLU A 227 -13.30 -6.83 -7.63
CA GLU A 227 -13.89 -6.76 -8.97
C GLU A 227 -14.97 -5.68 -9.00
N THR A 228 -15.83 -5.63 -7.97
CA THR A 228 -16.85 -4.58 -7.82
C THR A 228 -16.19 -3.21 -7.65
N VAL A 229 -15.14 -3.12 -6.83
CA VAL A 229 -14.36 -1.88 -6.67
C VAL A 229 -13.68 -1.46 -8.00
N ALA A 230 -13.22 -2.40 -8.81
CA ALA A 230 -12.67 -2.13 -10.14
C ALA A 230 -13.71 -1.53 -11.09
N GLU A 231 -14.92 -2.06 -11.09
CA GLU A 231 -16.04 -1.51 -11.85
C GLU A 231 -16.36 -0.06 -11.43
N LEU A 232 -16.41 0.20 -10.12
CA LEU A 232 -16.62 1.55 -9.59
C LEU A 232 -15.50 2.52 -9.97
N ARG A 233 -14.24 2.08 -9.92
CA ARG A 233 -13.09 2.87 -10.41
C ARG A 233 -13.27 3.21 -11.89
N ASN A 234 -13.69 2.25 -12.71
CA ASN A 234 -13.92 2.46 -14.14
C ASN A 234 -15.10 3.41 -14.42
N ILE A 235 -16.18 3.34 -13.64
CA ILE A 235 -17.31 4.28 -13.70
C ILE A 235 -16.83 5.69 -13.38
N LEU A 236 -16.07 5.85 -12.29
CA LEU A 236 -15.48 7.13 -11.90
C LEU A 236 -14.61 7.72 -13.02
N GLU A 237 -13.69 6.92 -13.56
CA GLU A 237 -12.79 7.35 -14.63
C GLU A 237 -13.55 7.81 -15.88
N LYS A 238 -14.54 7.04 -16.32
CA LYS A 238 -15.39 7.38 -17.48
C LYS A 238 -16.18 8.67 -17.25
N ALA A 239 -16.73 8.88 -16.05
CA ALA A 239 -17.48 10.08 -15.72
C ALA A 239 -16.58 11.33 -15.77
N LEU A 240 -15.38 11.26 -15.21
CA LEU A 240 -14.40 12.34 -15.25
C LEU A 240 -13.92 12.64 -16.69
N GLU A 241 -13.63 11.61 -17.48
CA GLU A 241 -13.17 11.74 -18.87
C GLU A 241 -14.24 12.33 -19.81
N ALA A 242 -15.51 12.03 -19.54
CA ALA A 242 -16.63 12.63 -20.26
C ALA A 242 -16.70 14.15 -20.01
N GLY A 243 -16.43 14.60 -18.77
CA GLY A 243 -16.56 16.00 -18.36
C GLY A 243 -15.30 16.86 -18.51
N SER A 244 -14.10 16.27 -18.60
CA SER A 244 -12.84 17.00 -18.74
C SER A 244 -11.96 16.45 -19.87
N LYS A 245 -11.74 17.27 -20.90
CA LYS A 245 -10.85 16.93 -22.05
C LYS A 245 -9.38 17.30 -21.82
N SER A 246 -9.09 18.10 -20.81
CA SER A 246 -7.74 18.57 -20.46
C SER A 246 -7.07 17.72 -19.37
N THR A 247 -7.78 16.73 -18.82
CA THR A 247 -7.30 15.88 -17.74
C THR A 247 -6.57 14.65 -18.30
N ILE A 248 -5.39 14.38 -17.73
CA ILE A 248 -4.53 13.26 -18.06
C ILE A 248 -4.81 12.15 -17.05
N PHE A 249 -5.21 10.96 -17.53
CA PHE A 249 -5.42 9.77 -16.68
C PHE A 249 -4.16 8.90 -16.68
N VAL A 250 -3.44 8.91 -15.58
CA VAL A 250 -2.12 8.27 -15.47
C VAL A 250 -2.30 6.75 -15.39
N GLY A 251 -1.59 6.03 -16.25
CA GLY A 251 -1.62 4.56 -16.30
C GLY A 251 -2.94 3.97 -16.84
N LYS A 252 -3.78 4.76 -17.52
CA LYS A 252 -5.10 4.32 -18.01
C LYS A 252 -5.07 3.00 -18.79
N ASP A 253 -4.10 2.87 -19.69
CA ASP A 253 -3.93 1.72 -20.58
C ASP A 253 -3.00 0.64 -20.00
N GLN A 254 -2.81 0.61 -18.67
CA GLN A 254 -1.96 -0.34 -17.98
C GLN A 254 -2.76 -1.20 -17.00
N ASP A 255 -2.21 -2.34 -16.62
CA ASP A 255 -2.69 -3.09 -15.47
C ASP A 255 -2.53 -2.24 -14.21
N ARG A 256 -3.65 -1.99 -13.53
CA ARG A 256 -3.72 -1.14 -12.35
C ARG A 256 -4.48 -1.82 -11.23
N LEU A 257 -4.14 -1.45 -10.00
CA LEU A 257 -4.93 -1.78 -8.82
C LEU A 257 -6.42 -1.50 -9.08
N PRO A 258 -7.32 -2.38 -8.61
CA PRO A 258 -8.75 -2.25 -8.84
C PRO A 258 -9.30 -0.93 -8.31
N ASN A 259 -8.69 -0.39 -7.26
CA ASN A 259 -9.24 0.71 -6.49
C ASN A 259 -8.61 2.07 -6.79
N THR A 260 -7.57 2.13 -7.62
CA THR A 260 -6.74 3.34 -7.74
C THR A 260 -6.99 4.05 -9.05
N LEU A 261 -7.22 5.37 -8.94
CA LEU A 261 -7.30 6.29 -10.04
C LEU A 261 -6.38 7.48 -9.77
N CYS A 262 -5.40 7.69 -10.64
CA CYS A 262 -4.52 8.85 -10.62
C CYS A 262 -4.75 9.67 -11.89
N PHE A 263 -4.98 10.97 -11.72
CA PHE A 263 -5.15 11.87 -12.84
C PHE A 263 -4.58 13.25 -12.51
N ALA A 264 -4.18 13.95 -13.56
CA ALA A 264 -3.55 15.26 -13.50
C ALA A 264 -4.31 16.24 -14.39
N THR A 265 -4.53 17.46 -13.88
CA THR A 265 -5.18 18.54 -14.64
C THR A 265 -4.23 19.72 -14.66
N PRO A 266 -3.36 19.82 -15.69
CA PRO A 266 -2.34 20.86 -15.77
C PRO A 266 -2.92 22.27 -15.52
N GLY A 267 -2.23 23.06 -14.71
CA GLY A 267 -2.68 24.39 -14.26
C GLY A 267 -3.46 24.40 -12.94
N TRP A 268 -4.03 23.26 -12.52
CA TRP A 268 -4.74 23.15 -11.25
C TRP A 268 -3.93 22.37 -10.23
N LYS A 269 -3.28 23.07 -9.29
CA LYS A 269 -2.42 22.44 -8.28
C LYS A 269 -3.16 21.36 -7.49
N GLY A 270 -2.50 20.21 -7.28
CA GLY A 270 -3.07 19.07 -6.55
C GLY A 270 -3.50 19.45 -5.12
N GLU A 271 -2.73 20.27 -4.40
CA GLU A 271 -3.10 20.81 -3.08
C GLU A 271 -4.46 21.52 -3.08
N THR A 272 -4.68 22.35 -4.10
CA THR A 272 -5.92 23.12 -4.25
C THR A 272 -7.09 22.19 -4.53
N GLN A 273 -6.89 21.19 -5.39
CA GLN A 273 -7.89 20.15 -5.65
C GLN A 273 -8.25 19.39 -4.37
N VAL A 274 -7.26 18.89 -3.62
CA VAL A 274 -7.47 18.17 -2.36
C VAL A 274 -8.26 19.02 -1.36
N MET A 275 -7.89 20.28 -1.18
CA MET A 275 -8.61 21.20 -0.29
C MET A 275 -10.05 21.43 -0.73
N GLN A 276 -10.29 21.64 -2.03
CA GLN A 276 -11.64 21.85 -2.56
C GLN A 276 -12.52 20.61 -2.42
N MET A 277 -11.94 19.42 -2.60
CA MET A 277 -12.65 18.16 -2.41
C MET A 277 -12.92 17.87 -0.92
N ASP A 278 -11.97 18.19 -0.03
CA ASP A 278 -12.16 18.05 1.42
C ASP A 278 -13.31 18.92 1.95
N LEU A 279 -13.36 20.19 1.53
CA LEU A 279 -14.48 21.10 1.83
C LEU A 279 -15.82 20.63 1.24
N SER A 280 -15.76 19.85 0.17
CA SER A 280 -16.92 19.19 -0.44
C SER A 280 -17.24 17.82 0.18
N GLY A 281 -16.51 17.38 1.21
CA GLY A 281 -16.77 16.15 1.94
C GLY A 281 -16.08 14.90 1.39
N PHE A 282 -15.01 15.04 0.60
CA PHE A 282 -14.24 13.92 0.04
C PHE A 282 -12.80 13.94 0.52
N ALA A 283 -12.33 12.85 1.11
CA ALA A 283 -10.91 12.68 1.42
C ALA A 283 -10.18 12.03 0.22
N ILE A 284 -9.26 12.77 -0.40
CA ILE A 284 -8.39 12.31 -1.48
C ILE A 284 -6.95 12.74 -1.21
N SER A 285 -6.01 12.32 -2.06
CA SER A 285 -4.59 12.66 -1.91
C SER A 285 -4.02 13.38 -3.13
N ALA A 286 -2.86 14.01 -2.97
CA ALA A 286 -2.06 14.59 -4.05
C ALA A 286 -0.57 14.35 -3.80
N GLY A 287 0.15 13.94 -4.85
CA GLY A 287 1.59 13.70 -4.84
C GLY A 287 2.11 12.84 -3.68
N SER A 288 3.40 12.97 -3.39
CA SER A 288 4.05 12.32 -2.24
C SER A 288 3.66 13.05 -0.95
N ALA A 289 2.49 12.76 -0.39
CA ALA A 289 2.01 13.35 0.86
C ALA A 289 2.84 12.94 2.11
N CYS A 290 3.93 12.18 1.97
CA CYS A 290 4.56 11.44 3.06
C CYS A 290 5.78 12.08 3.75
N SER A 291 6.25 13.29 3.42
CA SER A 291 7.54 13.73 4.00
C SER A 291 7.66 15.12 4.65
N SER A 292 6.69 16.05 4.58
CA SER A 292 6.89 17.35 5.28
C SER A 292 5.68 18.28 5.44
N GLY A 293 4.45 17.85 5.14
CA GLY A 293 3.29 18.76 5.15
C GLY A 293 3.30 19.84 4.05
N LYS A 294 4.28 19.81 3.14
CA LYS A 294 4.28 20.55 1.86
C LYS A 294 4.04 19.54 0.75
N VAL A 295 3.02 19.72 -0.08
CA VAL A 295 2.87 18.87 -1.26
C VAL A 295 3.86 19.36 -2.31
N ARG A 296 4.62 18.42 -2.84
CA ARG A 296 5.57 18.64 -3.94
C ARG A 296 5.03 17.94 -5.18
N ALA A 297 5.60 18.26 -6.34
CA ALA A 297 5.38 17.48 -7.55
C ALA A 297 5.64 15.99 -7.28
N SER A 298 4.81 15.12 -7.86
CA SER A 298 4.97 13.67 -7.67
C SER A 298 6.30 13.19 -8.27
N ALA A 299 7.15 12.60 -7.42
CA ALA A 299 8.39 11.95 -7.86
C ALA A 299 8.09 10.75 -8.78
N VAL A 300 6.99 10.03 -8.53
CA VAL A 300 6.53 8.92 -9.37
C VAL A 300 6.21 9.40 -10.79
N LEU A 301 5.41 10.46 -10.93
CA LEU A 301 5.08 11.01 -12.26
C LEU A 301 6.31 11.62 -12.94
N THR A 302 7.20 12.25 -12.17
CA THR A 302 8.47 12.77 -12.73
C THR A 302 9.34 11.62 -13.25
N ALA A 303 9.43 10.50 -12.52
CA ALA A 303 10.12 9.30 -12.98
C ALA A 303 9.48 8.67 -14.23
N MET A 304 8.17 8.83 -14.41
CA MET A 304 7.44 8.47 -15.64
C MET A 304 7.63 9.51 -16.76
N GLY A 305 8.42 10.56 -16.57
CA GLY A 305 8.72 11.57 -17.60
C GLY A 305 7.65 12.66 -17.78
N TYR A 306 6.70 12.79 -16.87
CA TYR A 306 5.82 13.96 -16.86
C TYR A 306 6.58 15.21 -16.41
N ASP A 307 6.25 16.36 -16.98
CA ASP A 307 6.81 17.64 -16.54
C ASP A 307 6.35 18.03 -15.12
N GLU A 308 7.09 18.96 -14.49
CA GLU A 308 6.83 19.38 -13.11
C GLU A 308 5.42 19.97 -12.93
N ALA A 309 4.91 20.69 -13.92
CA ALA A 309 3.59 21.30 -13.87
C ALA A 309 2.48 20.24 -13.83
N THR A 310 2.59 19.21 -14.66
CA THR A 310 1.68 18.07 -14.72
C THR A 310 1.80 17.26 -13.43
N ALA A 311 3.01 16.92 -13.01
CA ALA A 311 3.26 16.16 -11.79
C ALA A 311 2.78 16.87 -10.51
N ALA A 312 2.79 18.21 -10.48
CA ALA A 312 2.24 19.02 -9.38
C ALA A 312 0.71 19.18 -9.41
N SER A 313 0.06 18.81 -10.51
CA SER A 313 -1.40 18.87 -10.68
C SER A 313 -2.10 17.53 -10.45
N ALA A 314 -1.34 16.48 -10.14
CA ALA A 314 -1.86 15.14 -9.96
C ALA A 314 -2.58 14.96 -8.61
N VAL A 315 -3.72 14.28 -8.67
CA VAL A 315 -4.45 13.79 -7.50
C VAL A 315 -4.65 12.28 -7.63
N ARG A 316 -4.81 11.64 -6.47
CA ARG A 316 -5.13 10.22 -6.34
C ARG A 316 -6.46 10.06 -5.62
N VAL A 317 -7.32 9.27 -6.24
CA VAL A 317 -8.54 8.73 -5.64
C VAL A 317 -8.34 7.23 -5.48
N SER A 318 -8.50 6.74 -4.26
CA SER A 318 -8.33 5.32 -3.93
C SER A 318 -9.54 4.80 -3.16
N LEU A 319 -10.32 3.96 -3.82
CA LEU A 319 -11.60 3.43 -3.36
C LEU A 319 -11.38 2.34 -2.31
N GLY A 320 -12.41 2.09 -1.50
CA GLY A 320 -12.46 0.99 -0.54
C GLY A 320 -13.66 0.08 -0.75
N PRO A 321 -13.71 -1.08 -0.06
CA PRO A 321 -14.80 -2.06 -0.17
C PRO A 321 -16.21 -1.51 0.04
N GLU A 322 -16.35 -0.48 0.87
CA GLU A 322 -17.65 0.14 1.20
C GLU A 322 -18.02 1.33 0.29
N THR A 323 -17.18 1.65 -0.71
CA THR A 323 -17.47 2.75 -1.66
C THR A 323 -18.65 2.36 -2.54
N SER A 324 -19.63 3.25 -2.72
CA SER A 324 -20.79 3.00 -3.58
C SER A 324 -20.71 3.71 -4.93
N GLU A 325 -21.57 3.31 -5.87
CA GLU A 325 -21.76 4.02 -7.15
C GLU A 325 -22.19 5.48 -6.94
N GLU A 326 -23.09 5.73 -6.00
CA GLU A 326 -23.52 7.08 -5.62
C GLU A 326 -22.33 7.93 -5.16
N ASP A 327 -21.42 7.36 -4.35
CA ASP A 327 -20.25 8.09 -3.86
C ASP A 327 -19.30 8.48 -5.00
N VAL A 328 -19.05 7.58 -5.97
CA VAL A 328 -18.16 7.88 -7.10
C VAL A 328 -18.77 8.86 -8.10
N LEU A 329 -20.07 8.77 -8.38
CA LEU A 329 -20.76 9.71 -9.27
C LEU A 329 -20.84 11.10 -8.65
N ARG A 330 -21.16 11.18 -7.35
CA ARG A 330 -21.16 12.46 -6.61
C ARG A 330 -19.77 13.08 -6.56
N PHE A 331 -18.73 12.27 -6.38
CA PHE A 331 -17.35 12.75 -6.47
C PHE A 331 -17.08 13.34 -7.86
N ALA A 332 -17.42 12.61 -8.94
CA ALA A 332 -17.16 13.04 -10.30
C ALA A 332 -17.87 14.36 -10.64
N GLU A 333 -19.17 14.46 -10.33
CA GLU A 333 -19.95 15.69 -10.51
C GLU A 333 -19.33 16.87 -9.76
N THR A 334 -19.01 16.67 -8.48
CA THR A 334 -18.40 17.70 -7.63
C THR A 334 -17.06 18.15 -8.19
N TRP A 335 -16.18 17.21 -8.54
CA TRP A 335 -14.84 17.51 -9.04
C TRP A 335 -14.93 18.27 -10.37
N LEU A 336 -15.80 17.85 -11.29
CA LEU A 336 -16.04 18.52 -12.58
C LEU A 336 -16.58 19.95 -12.41
N GLU A 337 -17.44 20.18 -11.42
CA GLU A 337 -17.93 21.53 -11.10
C GLU A 337 -16.77 22.46 -10.64
N LYS A 338 -15.87 21.94 -9.79
CA LYS A 338 -14.70 22.69 -9.32
C LYS A 338 -13.70 22.94 -10.46
N GLU A 339 -13.50 21.95 -11.32
CA GLU A 339 -12.63 22.02 -12.49
C GLU A 339 -13.12 23.12 -13.44
N LYS A 340 -14.42 23.14 -13.75
CA LYS A 340 -15.04 24.16 -14.62
C LYS A 340 -14.87 25.56 -14.04
N LYS A 341 -15.04 25.72 -12.72
CA LYS A 341 -14.79 26.99 -12.01
C LYS A 341 -13.33 27.41 -12.05
N HIS A 342 -12.39 26.46 -11.95
CA HIS A 342 -10.97 26.74 -12.07
C HIS A 342 -10.63 27.23 -13.48
N ARG A 343 -11.07 26.52 -14.53
CA ARG A 343 -10.86 26.93 -15.93
C ARG A 343 -11.44 28.32 -16.23
N ALA A 344 -12.65 28.61 -15.76
CA ALA A 344 -13.29 29.91 -15.96
C ALA A 344 -12.55 31.08 -15.26
N ARG A 345 -11.69 30.82 -14.27
CA ARG A 345 -10.84 31.83 -13.62
C ARG A 345 -9.47 31.99 -14.30
N ALA A 346 -9.05 30.99 -15.06
CA ALA A 346 -7.76 30.96 -15.75
C ALA A 346 -7.86 31.46 -17.21
N ALA A 347 -9.07 31.51 -17.78
CA ALA A 347 -9.39 32.12 -19.06
C ALA A 347 -9.61 33.64 -18.93
#